data_AF-A0A948NIG2-F1
#
_entry.id   AF-A0A948NIG2-F1
#
_cell.length_a   1.000
_cell.length_b   1.000
_cell.length_c   1.000
_cell.angle_alpha   90.00
_cell.angle_beta   90.00
_cell.angle_gamma   90.00
#
_symmetry.space_group_name_H-M   'P 1'
#
loop_
_entity.id
_entity.type
_entity.pdbx_description
1 polymer ?
#
loop_
_entity_poly.entity_id
_entity_poly.type
_entity_poly.pdbx_seq_one_letter_code
_entity_poly.pdbx_strand_id
1 'polypeptide(L)'
;MPAKTGFIERAYQKIGQLLNVLPAEEKAVSLAAINSALFGTDLVQSSGIATSSKSYQTLVDAYQSWVYICIDKIAKTVAMLPLGLYAYKKNGKWIDGHQIKTKIKTLENKKEISRYMKMDDVEKIAINNHPFLDVLKKPNPASTRFILWYDTMVRMELAGSCAWYYSKNKFGQPLEIFALPIKSSATLSIIPDDKLIYGKFKYQDGNKVTMFDP
;
A
#
# COMPACT_ATOMS: atom_id res chain seq x y z
N MET A 1 22.94 20.65 13.91
CA MET A 1 22.69 19.36 14.60
C MET A 1 22.37 18.26 13.58
N PRO A 2 23.36 17.45 13.15
CA PRO A 2 23.14 16.23 12.39
C PRO A 2 23.65 15.02 13.20
N ALA A 3 22.78 14.32 13.92
CA ALA A 3 23.19 13.17 14.75
C ALA A 3 22.34 11.90 14.54
N LYS A 4 21.44 11.87 13.55
CA LYS A 4 20.51 10.75 13.35
C LYS A 4 20.81 9.84 12.14
N THR A 5 21.71 10.22 11.24
CA THR A 5 22.10 9.41 10.06
C THR A 5 23.14 8.33 10.36
N GLY A 6 23.95 8.50 11.41
CA GLY A 6 25.07 7.58 11.69
C GLY A 6 24.70 6.21 12.28
N PHE A 7 23.47 6.02 12.78
CA PHE A 7 23.09 4.73 13.37
C PHE A 7 22.78 3.68 12.29
N ILE A 8 22.10 4.11 11.23
CA ILE A 8 21.71 3.26 10.10
C ILE A 8 22.96 2.88 9.29
N GLU A 9 23.84 3.84 8.98
CA GLU A 9 25.10 3.56 8.27
C GLU A 9 26.02 2.61 9.05
N ARG A 10 26.11 2.76 10.39
CA ARG A 10 26.87 1.83 11.24
C ARG A 10 26.24 0.43 11.27
N ALA A 11 24.91 0.32 11.25
CA ALA A 11 24.23 -0.96 11.17
C ALA A 11 24.53 -1.66 9.83
N TYR A 12 24.47 -0.94 8.71
CA TYR A 12 24.81 -1.48 7.38
C TYR A 12 26.28 -1.90 7.27
N GLN A 13 27.21 -1.11 7.81
CA GLN A 13 28.63 -1.49 7.83
C GLN A 13 28.88 -2.75 8.68
N LYS A 14 28.21 -2.86 9.83
CA LYS A 14 28.36 -4.03 10.73
C LYS A 14 27.74 -5.29 10.14
N ILE A 15 26.61 -5.18 9.43
CA ILE A 15 25.99 -6.28 8.68
C ILE A 15 26.89 -6.71 7.51
N GLY A 16 27.48 -5.77 6.77
CA GLY A 16 28.43 -6.06 5.69
C GLY A 16 29.69 -6.78 6.17
N GLN A 17 30.21 -6.42 7.35
CA GLN A 17 31.34 -7.12 7.97
C GLN A 17 30.97 -8.55 8.41
N LEU A 18 29.78 -8.76 8.98
CA LEU A 18 29.31 -10.08 9.39
C LEU A 18 29.02 -11.00 8.20
N LEU A 19 28.49 -10.45 7.11
CA LEU A 19 28.23 -11.20 5.88
C LEU A 19 29.52 -11.73 5.26
N ASN A 20 30.66 -11.02 5.35
CA ASN A 20 31.92 -11.46 4.73
C ASN A 20 32.54 -12.72 5.35
N VAL A 21 32.21 -13.03 6.61
CA VAL A 21 32.78 -14.17 7.37
C VAL A 21 32.07 -15.50 7.06
N LEU A 22 30.87 -15.45 6.46
CA LEU A 22 30.06 -16.65 6.21
C LEU A 22 30.49 -17.38 4.91
N PRO A 23 30.39 -18.72 4.87
CA PRO A 23 30.58 -19.49 3.64
C PRO A 23 29.57 -19.08 2.55
N ALA A 24 29.94 -19.27 1.28
CA ALA A 24 29.20 -18.73 0.13
C ALA A 24 27.72 -19.15 0.08
N GLU A 25 27.41 -20.34 0.59
CA GLU A 25 26.04 -20.88 0.62
C GLU A 25 25.16 -20.17 1.66
N GLU A 26 25.70 -19.82 2.83
CA GLU A 26 24.97 -19.09 3.88
C GLU A 26 24.81 -17.60 3.57
N LYS A 27 25.75 -17.02 2.81
CA LYS A 27 25.66 -15.63 2.31
C LYS A 27 24.42 -15.42 1.43
N ALA A 28 24.11 -16.38 0.56
CA ALA A 28 22.98 -16.31 -0.36
C ALA A 28 21.63 -16.37 0.39
N VAL A 29 21.54 -17.24 1.41
CA VAL A 29 20.32 -17.39 2.25
C VAL A 29 20.08 -16.14 3.09
N SER A 30 21.14 -15.55 3.66
CA SER A 30 21.06 -14.32 4.47
C SER A 30 20.68 -13.08 3.65
N LEU A 31 21.26 -12.92 2.46
CA LEU A 31 20.89 -11.85 1.52
C LEU A 31 19.45 -11.98 1.01
N ALA A 32 18.97 -13.20 0.76
CA ALA A 32 17.58 -13.46 0.39
C ALA A 32 16.60 -13.11 1.54
N ALA A 33 16.95 -13.46 2.79
CA ALA A 33 16.16 -13.10 3.96
C ALA A 33 16.08 -11.59 4.16
N ILE A 34 17.19 -10.85 3.99
CA ILE A 34 17.23 -9.39 4.08
C ILE A 34 16.40 -8.73 2.97
N ASN A 35 16.49 -9.22 1.73
CA ASN A 35 15.71 -8.69 0.61
C ASN A 35 14.21 -8.97 0.77
N SER A 36 13.83 -10.12 1.34
CA SER A 36 12.43 -10.45 1.65
C SER A 36 11.82 -9.61 2.78
N ALA A 37 12.65 -9.06 3.67
CA ALA A 37 12.22 -8.18 4.75
C ALA A 37 12.07 -6.71 4.31
N LEU A 38 12.74 -6.31 3.22
CA LEU A 38 12.76 -4.92 2.72
C LEU A 38 11.79 -4.69 1.56
N PHE A 39 11.47 -5.73 0.78
CA PHE A 39 10.52 -5.68 -0.31
C PHE A 39 9.46 -6.76 -0.09
N GLY A 40 8.20 -6.34 0.03
CA GLY A 40 7.05 -7.23 0.16
C GLY A 40 7.10 -8.38 -0.85
N THR A 41 6.53 -9.51 -0.45
CA THR A 41 6.70 -10.87 -0.99
C THR A 41 6.30 -11.10 -2.46
N ASP A 42 5.93 -10.08 -3.21
CA ASP A 42 5.22 -10.26 -4.48
C ASP A 42 6.12 -10.35 -5.72
N LEU A 43 7.45 -10.23 -5.58
CA LEU A 43 8.39 -10.35 -6.71
C LEU A 43 9.23 -11.64 -6.71
N VAL A 44 9.02 -12.58 -5.79
CA VAL A 44 9.89 -13.76 -5.62
C VAL A 44 9.30 -15.05 -6.23
N GLN A 45 8.15 -15.00 -6.91
CA GLN A 45 7.52 -16.20 -7.48
C GLN A 45 8.30 -16.85 -8.65
N SER A 46 9.30 -16.20 -9.24
CA SER A 46 10.03 -16.74 -10.41
C SER A 46 11.22 -17.65 -10.06
N SER A 47 11.59 -17.80 -8.80
CA SER A 47 12.77 -18.55 -8.40
C SER A 47 12.44 -19.54 -7.29
N GLY A 48 11.70 -20.61 -7.66
CA GLY A 48 11.73 -22.00 -7.15
C GLY A 48 12.01 -22.35 -5.67
N ILE A 49 12.13 -21.37 -4.78
CA ILE A 49 12.34 -21.51 -3.36
C ILE A 49 10.95 -21.44 -2.77
N ALA A 50 10.47 -22.58 -2.28
CA ALA A 50 9.25 -22.64 -1.49
C ALA A 50 9.47 -21.85 -0.20
N THR A 51 9.23 -20.53 -0.24
CA THR A 51 8.97 -19.76 0.96
C THR A 51 7.69 -20.32 1.54
N SER A 52 7.81 -21.13 2.58
CA SER A 52 6.67 -21.56 3.38
C SER A 52 5.93 -20.31 3.85
N SER A 53 4.84 -19.95 3.16
CA SER A 53 4.02 -18.81 3.53
C SER A 53 3.48 -19.09 4.92
N LYS A 54 3.94 -18.33 5.92
CA LYS A 54 3.46 -18.47 7.30
C LYS A 54 1.94 -18.40 7.29
N SER A 55 1.29 -19.34 7.99
CA SER A 55 -0.16 -19.32 8.13
C SER A 55 -0.61 -18.00 8.77
N TYR A 56 -1.72 -17.44 8.31
CA TYR A 56 -2.28 -16.18 8.83
C TYR A 56 -2.42 -16.22 10.36
N GLN A 57 -2.79 -17.37 10.93
CA GLN A 57 -2.92 -17.52 12.38
C GLN A 57 -1.61 -17.22 13.10
N THR A 58 -0.49 -17.71 12.58
CA THR A 58 0.85 -17.47 13.16
C THR A 58 1.22 -15.98 13.13
N LEU A 59 0.78 -15.25 12.10
CA LEU A 59 1.03 -13.80 11.98
C LEU A 59 0.20 -13.02 13.00
N VAL A 60 -1.05 -13.43 13.23
CA VAL A 60 -1.91 -12.87 14.27
C VAL A 60 -1.39 -13.20 15.67
N ASP A 61 -0.89 -14.41 15.89
CA ASP A 61 -0.34 -14.80 17.20
C ASP A 61 0.93 -13.98 17.52
N ALA A 62 1.72 -13.63 16.50
CA ALA A 62 2.87 -12.74 16.63
C ALA A 62 2.48 -11.25 16.81
N TYR A 63 1.21 -10.89 16.57
CA TYR A 63 0.68 -9.53 16.71
C TYR A 63 0.40 -9.16 18.17
N GLN A 64 1.46 -9.14 18.98
CA GLN A 64 1.38 -8.83 20.41
C GLN A 64 2.47 -7.83 20.83
N SER A 65 2.27 -7.20 22.00
CA SER A 65 3.25 -6.32 22.64
C SER A 65 3.74 -5.18 21.72
N TRP A 66 5.05 -5.07 21.49
CA TRP A 66 5.66 -3.99 20.70
C TRP A 66 5.24 -4.02 19.22
N VAL A 67 5.00 -5.21 18.66
CA VAL A 67 4.54 -5.34 17.27
C VAL A 67 3.17 -4.70 17.11
N TYR A 68 2.26 -4.99 18.04
CA TYR A 68 0.95 -4.35 18.10
C TYR A 68 1.06 -2.82 18.16
N ILE A 69 1.89 -2.29 19.07
CA ILE A 69 2.07 -0.84 19.26
C ILE A 69 2.61 -0.18 17.99
N CYS A 70 3.61 -0.79 17.33
CA CYS A 70 4.20 -0.26 16.10
C CYS A 70 3.17 -0.17 14.97
N ILE A 71 2.46 -1.27 14.70
CA ILE A 71 1.45 -1.32 13.64
C ILE A 71 0.27 -0.40 13.96
N ASP A 72 -0.21 -0.38 15.21
CA ASP A 72 -1.29 0.51 15.62
C ASP A 72 -0.90 1.99 15.43
N LYS A 73 0.34 2.35 15.76
CA LYS A 73 0.85 3.71 15.54
C LYS A 73 0.89 4.06 14.06
N ILE A 74 1.37 3.16 13.20
CA ILE A 74 1.42 3.35 11.74
C ILE A 74 0.00 3.50 11.20
N ALA A 75 -0.88 2.55 11.50
CA ALA A 75 -2.25 2.51 11.01
C ALA A 75 -3.05 3.76 11.43
N LYS A 76 -2.96 4.17 12.70
CA LYS A 76 -3.60 5.41 13.17
C LYS A 76 -3.05 6.64 12.46
N THR A 77 -1.74 6.72 12.28
CA THR A 77 -1.10 7.87 11.62
C THR A 77 -1.59 8.00 10.18
N VAL A 78 -1.64 6.90 9.43
CA VAL A 78 -2.19 6.90 8.07
C VAL A 78 -3.68 7.24 8.06
N ALA A 79 -4.49 6.61 8.92
CA ALA A 79 -5.93 6.81 8.97
C ALA A 79 -6.33 8.25 9.36
N MET A 80 -5.46 8.98 10.06
CA MET A 80 -5.64 10.39 10.40
C MET A 80 -5.32 11.34 9.24
N LEU A 81 -4.60 10.90 8.21
CA LEU A 81 -4.22 11.80 7.11
C LEU A 81 -5.47 12.30 6.35
N PRO A 82 -5.63 13.63 6.19
CA PRO A 82 -6.71 14.16 5.40
C PRO A 82 -6.43 13.90 3.91
N LEU A 83 -7.29 13.10 3.27
CA LEU A 83 -7.27 12.93 1.82
C LEU A 83 -7.93 14.13 1.15
N GLY A 84 -7.18 14.80 0.28
CA GLY A 84 -7.66 15.87 -0.58
C GLY A 84 -7.49 15.50 -2.04
N LEU A 85 -8.49 15.81 -2.86
CA LEU A 85 -8.40 15.67 -4.32
C LEU A 85 -7.90 16.97 -4.91
N TYR A 86 -6.94 16.89 -5.83
CA TYR A 86 -6.38 18.05 -6.51
C TYR A 86 -6.34 17.80 -8.01
N ALA A 87 -6.70 18.81 -8.77
CA ALA A 87 -6.56 18.83 -10.22
C ALA A 87 -5.67 19.99 -10.65
N TYR A 88 -5.13 19.87 -11.86
CA TYR A 88 -4.26 20.88 -12.44
C TYR A 88 -4.94 21.54 -13.62
N LYS A 89 -4.77 22.85 -13.72
CA LYS A 89 -5.31 23.68 -14.80
C LYS A 89 -4.16 24.44 -15.45
N LYS A 90 -4.10 24.44 -16.77
CA LYS A 90 -3.11 25.18 -17.56
C LYS A 90 -3.83 26.02 -18.61
N ASN A 91 -3.57 27.33 -18.66
CA ASN A 91 -4.22 28.26 -19.58
C ASN A 91 -5.75 28.10 -19.61
N GLY A 92 -6.39 27.89 -18.46
CA GLY A 92 -7.83 27.70 -18.39
C GLY A 92 -8.36 26.28 -18.69
N LYS A 93 -7.52 25.34 -19.16
CA LYS A 93 -7.93 23.96 -19.49
C LYS A 93 -7.47 22.96 -18.44
N TRP A 94 -8.31 21.94 -18.18
CA TRP A 94 -7.95 20.82 -17.31
C TRP A 94 -6.89 19.95 -17.99
N ILE A 95 -5.86 19.59 -17.23
CA ILE A 95 -4.77 18.75 -17.72
C ILE A 95 -4.55 17.57 -16.78
N ASP A 96 -4.04 16.48 -17.35
CA ASP A 96 -3.62 15.34 -16.54
C ASP A 96 -2.42 15.73 -15.67
N GLY A 97 -2.55 15.45 -14.37
CA GLY A 97 -1.53 15.74 -13.39
C GLY A 97 -0.31 14.82 -13.48
N HIS A 98 -0.34 13.72 -14.24
CA HIS A 98 0.75 12.75 -14.27
C HIS A 98 2.08 13.39 -14.71
N GLN A 99 2.10 14.07 -15.86
CA GLN A 99 3.31 14.71 -16.40
C GLN A 99 3.86 15.79 -15.45
N ILE A 100 2.95 16.57 -14.84
CA ILE A 100 3.31 17.61 -13.87
C ILE A 100 3.92 17.00 -12.62
N LYS A 101 3.34 15.92 -12.07
CA LYS A 101 3.85 15.23 -10.89
C LYS A 101 5.25 14.68 -11.12
N THR A 102 5.51 14.09 -12.28
CA THR A 102 6.84 13.59 -12.64
C THR A 102 7.87 14.72 -12.63
N LYS A 103 7.55 15.86 -13.24
CA LYS A 103 8.44 17.02 -13.27
C LYS A 103 8.61 17.68 -11.90
N ILE A 104 7.55 17.77 -11.08
CA ILE A 104 7.64 18.23 -9.70
C ILE A 104 8.55 17.32 -8.87
N LYS A 105 8.48 15.99 -9.08
CA LYS A 105 9.31 15.02 -8.35
C LYS A 105 10.79 15.16 -8.67
N THR A 106 11.14 15.60 -9.88
CA THR A 106 12.53 15.90 -10.25
C THR A 106 13.06 17.21 -9.65
N LEU A 107 12.17 18.10 -9.18
CA LEU A 107 12.57 19.35 -8.54
C LEU A 107 12.69 19.12 -7.03
N GLU A 108 13.89 19.35 -6.48
CA GLU A 108 14.15 19.13 -5.05
C GLU A 108 13.63 20.30 -4.19
N ASN A 109 13.60 21.50 -4.76
CA ASN A 109 13.41 22.72 -3.99
C ASN A 109 12.00 23.32 -4.15
N LYS A 110 11.37 23.70 -3.04
CA LYS A 110 10.01 24.30 -3.04
C LYS A 110 9.93 25.58 -3.89
N LYS A 111 11.01 26.37 -3.93
CA LYS A 111 11.11 27.59 -4.74
C LYS A 111 11.08 27.29 -6.24
N GLU A 112 11.72 26.21 -6.66
CA GLU A 112 11.76 25.78 -8.06
C GLU A 112 10.40 25.27 -8.52
N ILE A 113 9.71 24.51 -7.67
CA ILE A 113 8.33 24.07 -7.93
C ILE A 113 7.42 25.29 -8.14
N SER A 114 7.51 26.30 -7.26
CA SER A 114 6.71 27.53 -7.40
C SER A 114 7.06 28.29 -8.68
N ARG A 115 8.34 28.38 -9.04
CA ARG A 115 8.79 29.01 -10.29
C ARG A 115 8.25 28.27 -11.51
N TYR A 116 8.34 26.93 -11.51
CA TYR A 116 7.84 26.09 -12.59
C TYR A 116 6.35 26.27 -12.80
N MET A 117 5.56 26.23 -11.72
CA MET A 117 4.10 26.44 -11.79
C MET A 117 3.75 27.82 -12.37
N LYS A 118 4.50 28.88 -12.00
CA LYS A 118 4.28 30.22 -12.55
C LYS A 118 4.69 30.37 -14.01
N MET A 119 5.79 29.74 -14.44
CA MET A 119 6.28 29.85 -15.81
C MET A 119 5.39 29.10 -16.80
N ASP A 120 4.86 27.93 -16.41
CA ASP A 120 3.98 27.12 -17.25
C ASP A 120 2.49 27.49 -17.12
N ASP A 121 2.14 28.52 -16.33
CA ASP A 121 0.77 28.93 -16.00
C ASP A 121 -0.10 27.75 -15.50
N VAL A 122 0.49 26.94 -14.61
CA VAL A 122 -0.16 25.75 -14.03
C VAL A 122 -0.64 26.04 -12.62
N GLU A 123 -1.96 25.98 -12.45
CA GLU A 123 -2.62 26.14 -11.16
C GLU A 123 -3.03 24.78 -10.58
N LYS A 124 -2.78 24.59 -9.28
CA LYS A 124 -3.24 23.43 -8.51
C LYS A 124 -4.52 23.80 -7.77
N ILE A 125 -5.63 23.21 -8.17
CA ILE A 125 -6.97 23.49 -7.61
C ILE A 125 -7.39 22.34 -6.71
N ALA A 126 -7.82 22.66 -5.49
CA ALA A 126 -8.39 21.68 -4.56
C ALA A 126 -9.86 21.41 -4.94
N ILE A 127 -10.19 20.13 -5.14
CA ILE A 127 -11.55 19.68 -5.42
C ILE A 127 -12.16 19.20 -4.10
N ASN A 128 -13.11 19.96 -3.58
CA ASN A 128 -13.76 19.66 -2.30
C ASN A 128 -15.01 18.76 -2.45
N ASN A 129 -15.71 18.88 -3.59
CA ASN A 129 -16.96 18.17 -3.87
C ASN A 129 -16.72 17.18 -5.01
N HIS A 130 -16.64 15.90 -4.68
CA HIS A 130 -16.48 14.84 -5.68
C HIS A 130 -17.09 13.54 -5.13
N PRO A 131 -17.86 12.77 -5.94
CA PRO A 131 -18.54 11.56 -5.46
C PRO A 131 -17.60 10.56 -4.76
N PHE A 132 -16.40 10.38 -5.30
CA PHE A 132 -15.35 9.56 -4.67
C PHE A 132 -14.95 10.02 -3.26
N LEU A 133 -14.84 11.34 -3.03
CA LEU A 133 -14.50 11.87 -1.70
C LEU A 133 -15.64 11.63 -0.72
N ASP A 134 -16.88 11.66 -1.19
CA ASP A 134 -18.05 11.41 -0.35
C ASP A 134 -18.12 9.94 0.08
N VAL A 135 -17.87 9.00 -0.84
CA VAL A 135 -17.73 7.58 -0.54
C VAL A 135 -16.57 7.35 0.43
N LEU A 136 -15.40 7.96 0.21
CA LEU A 136 -14.26 7.78 1.12
C LEU A 136 -14.52 8.34 2.53
N LYS A 137 -15.31 9.40 2.70
CA LYS A 137 -15.66 9.94 4.02
C LYS A 137 -16.50 8.95 4.82
N LYS A 138 -17.48 8.32 4.16
CA LYS A 138 -18.37 7.33 4.75
C LYS A 138 -18.48 6.11 3.83
N PRO A 139 -17.50 5.18 3.89
CA PRO A 139 -17.37 4.10 2.93
C PRO A 139 -18.50 3.08 3.02
N ASN A 140 -19.06 2.83 4.19
CA ASN A 140 -20.24 2.02 4.36
C ASN A 140 -20.99 2.44 5.64
N PRO A 141 -22.21 1.94 5.91
CA PRO A 141 -22.95 2.30 7.12
C PRO A 141 -22.26 1.92 8.44
N ALA A 142 -21.40 0.90 8.43
CA ALA A 142 -20.74 0.35 9.61
C ALA A 142 -19.34 0.94 9.87
N SER A 143 -18.73 1.62 8.90
CA SER A 143 -17.35 2.07 8.95
C SER A 143 -17.21 3.52 8.52
N THR A 144 -16.38 4.26 9.23
CA THR A 144 -15.94 5.60 8.84
C THR A 144 -14.68 5.51 7.97
N ARG A 145 -14.28 6.62 7.34
CA ARG A 145 -12.98 6.75 6.67
C ARG A 145 -11.82 6.21 7.52
N PHE A 146 -11.80 6.60 8.79
CA PHE A 146 -10.74 6.22 9.71
C PHE A 146 -10.66 4.70 9.87
N ILE A 147 -11.80 4.05 10.10
CA ILE A 147 -11.88 2.59 10.27
C ILE A 147 -11.41 1.88 9.00
N LEU A 148 -11.87 2.32 7.81
CA LEU A 148 -11.44 1.72 6.55
C LEU A 148 -9.93 1.75 6.37
N TRP A 149 -9.29 2.91 6.56
CA TRP A 149 -7.85 3.06 6.39
C TRP A 149 -7.04 2.37 7.49
N TYR A 150 -7.54 2.40 8.72
CA TYR A 150 -6.93 1.68 9.84
C TYR A 150 -6.89 0.18 9.55
N ASP A 151 -8.03 -0.42 9.21
CA ASP A 151 -8.14 -1.84 8.88
C ASP A 151 -7.28 -2.22 7.67
N THR A 152 -7.23 -1.34 6.67
CA THR A 152 -6.39 -1.56 5.47
C THR A 152 -4.93 -1.64 5.85
N MET A 153 -4.44 -0.69 6.65
CA MET A 153 -3.04 -0.66 7.08
C MET A 153 -2.70 -1.83 7.99
N VAL A 154 -3.54 -2.13 8.99
CA VAL A 154 -3.34 -3.29 9.87
C VAL A 154 -3.23 -4.58 9.05
N ARG A 155 -4.10 -4.76 8.04
CA ARG A 155 -4.08 -5.97 7.19
C ARG A 155 -2.87 -6.05 6.28
N MET A 156 -2.46 -4.93 5.69
CA MET A 156 -1.24 -4.90 4.87
C MET A 156 0.01 -5.21 5.71
N GLU A 157 0.11 -4.69 6.93
CA GLU A 157 1.24 -4.97 7.83
C GLU A 157 1.23 -6.42 8.34
N LEU A 158 0.04 -7.00 8.60
CA LEU A 158 -0.08 -8.36 9.11
C LEU A 158 0.10 -9.42 8.03
N ALA A 159 -0.59 -9.28 6.89
CA ALA A 159 -0.72 -10.32 5.87
C ALA A 159 -0.02 -9.97 4.55
N GLY A 160 0.56 -8.78 4.44
CA GLY A 160 1.17 -8.29 3.19
C GLY A 160 0.16 -7.87 2.12
N SER A 161 -1.13 -8.10 2.34
CA SER A 161 -2.18 -7.83 1.35
C SER A 161 -3.48 -7.37 2.00
N CYS A 162 -4.24 -6.56 1.28
CA CYS A 162 -5.60 -6.16 1.65
C CYS A 162 -6.42 -5.93 0.38
N ALA A 163 -7.60 -6.53 0.30
CA ALA A 163 -8.54 -6.31 -0.78
C ALA A 163 -9.70 -5.44 -0.31
N TRP A 164 -10.12 -4.53 -1.19
CA TRP A 164 -11.36 -3.78 -1.02
C TRP A 164 -12.41 -4.34 -1.97
N TYR A 165 -13.58 -4.61 -1.44
CA TYR A 165 -14.78 -4.80 -2.23
C TYR A 165 -15.51 -3.46 -2.32
N TYR A 166 -15.93 -3.08 -3.52
CA TYR A 166 -16.71 -1.88 -3.72
C TYR A 166 -18.01 -2.20 -4.48
N SER A 167 -19.13 -1.76 -3.93
CA SER A 167 -20.45 -1.91 -4.54
C SER A 167 -20.69 -0.79 -5.53
N LYS A 168 -21.21 -1.10 -6.73
CA LYS A 168 -21.51 -0.13 -7.79
C LYS A 168 -23.01 0.20 -7.79
N ASN A 169 -23.37 1.46 -8.02
CA ASN A 169 -24.76 1.86 -8.27
C ASN A 169 -25.21 1.44 -9.69
N LYS A 170 -26.49 1.66 -10.03
CA LYS A 170 -27.04 1.38 -11.37
C LYS A 170 -26.32 2.12 -12.51
N PHE A 171 -25.58 3.18 -12.19
CA PHE A 171 -24.78 3.98 -13.11
C PHE A 171 -23.29 3.59 -13.10
N GLY A 172 -22.92 2.48 -12.45
CA GLY A 172 -21.55 1.96 -12.39
C GLY A 172 -20.61 2.72 -11.43
N GLN A 173 -21.10 3.71 -10.69
CA GLN A 173 -20.29 4.48 -9.74
C GLN A 173 -20.17 3.75 -8.40
N PRO A 174 -19.01 3.81 -7.73
CA PRO A 174 -18.86 3.20 -6.40
C PRO A 174 -19.80 3.90 -5.40
N LEU A 175 -20.59 3.11 -4.69
CA LEU A 175 -21.50 3.58 -3.64
C LEU A 175 -20.94 3.25 -2.25
N GLU A 176 -20.42 2.03 -2.08
CA GLU A 176 -19.91 1.55 -0.81
C GLU A 176 -18.55 0.86 -0.99
N ILE A 177 -17.70 0.94 0.03
CA ILE A 177 -16.39 0.30 0.10
C ILE A 177 -16.29 -0.51 1.39
N PHE A 178 -15.84 -1.74 1.27
CA PHE A 178 -15.64 -2.68 2.36
C PHE A 178 -14.21 -3.22 2.29
N ALA A 179 -13.45 -3.08 3.38
CA ALA A 179 -12.20 -3.84 3.53
C ALA A 179 -12.56 -5.31 3.77
N LEU A 180 -12.16 -6.19 2.85
CA LEU A 180 -12.46 -7.60 2.96
C LEU A 180 -11.67 -8.21 4.13
N PRO A 181 -12.33 -8.96 5.02
CA PRO A 181 -11.63 -9.54 6.14
C PRO A 181 -10.83 -10.76 5.69
N ILE A 182 -9.50 -10.65 5.68
CA ILE A 182 -8.64 -11.82 5.67
C ILE A 182 -8.67 -12.40 7.08
N LYS A 183 -9.18 -13.62 7.20
CA LYS A 183 -9.29 -14.42 8.43
C LYS A 183 -8.58 -15.75 8.16
N SER A 184 -8.37 -16.56 9.20
CA SER A 184 -7.87 -17.93 9.03
C SER A 184 -8.75 -18.78 8.11
N SER A 185 -10.07 -18.54 8.11
CA SER A 185 -11.05 -19.19 7.24
C SER A 185 -11.19 -18.56 5.86
N ALA A 186 -10.58 -17.38 5.64
CA ALA A 186 -10.83 -16.57 4.47
C ALA A 186 -9.61 -16.54 3.53
N THR A 187 -9.78 -17.04 2.31
CA THR A 187 -8.74 -17.03 1.28
C THR A 187 -9.14 -16.12 0.13
N LEU A 188 -8.21 -15.26 -0.28
CA LEU A 188 -8.31 -14.47 -1.50
C LEU A 188 -7.39 -15.11 -2.55
N SER A 189 -7.96 -15.59 -3.66
CA SER A 189 -7.20 -16.14 -4.78
C SER A 189 -7.49 -15.36 -6.05
N ILE A 190 -6.43 -15.02 -6.78
CA ILE A 190 -6.52 -14.45 -8.12
C ILE A 190 -6.72 -15.60 -9.09
N ILE A 191 -7.78 -15.53 -9.89
CA ILE A 191 -8.01 -16.42 -11.01
C ILE A 191 -7.45 -15.71 -12.24
N PRO A 192 -6.40 -16.24 -12.88
CA PRO A 192 -5.85 -15.66 -14.09
C PRO A 192 -6.88 -15.71 -15.22
N ASP A 193 -6.91 -14.67 -16.04
CA ASP A 193 -7.70 -14.61 -17.28
C ASP A 193 -6.73 -14.40 -18.44
N ASP A 194 -6.96 -15.06 -19.58
CA ASP A 194 -6.03 -15.11 -20.70
C ASP A 194 -5.77 -13.71 -21.33
N LYS A 195 -6.61 -12.72 -21.00
CA LYS A 195 -6.54 -11.34 -21.53
C LYS A 195 -6.10 -10.28 -20.53
N LEU A 196 -6.11 -10.56 -19.23
CA LEU A 196 -5.80 -9.60 -18.17
C LEU A 196 -4.77 -10.17 -17.21
N ILE A 197 -3.82 -9.35 -16.77
CA ILE A 197 -2.85 -9.74 -15.72
C ILE A 197 -3.58 -10.16 -14.42
N TYR A 198 -4.80 -9.64 -14.21
CA TYR A 198 -5.69 -10.01 -13.10
C TYR A 198 -7.08 -10.32 -13.65
N GLY A 199 -7.49 -11.59 -13.63
CA GLY A 199 -8.75 -12.04 -14.23
C GLY A 199 -9.95 -11.82 -13.33
N LYS A 200 -10.02 -12.54 -12.21
CA LYS A 200 -11.11 -12.46 -11.21
C LYS A 200 -10.57 -12.70 -9.81
N PHE A 201 -11.24 -12.17 -8.80
CA PHE A 201 -10.90 -12.45 -7.40
C PHE A 201 -11.93 -13.40 -6.81
N LYS A 202 -11.48 -14.53 -6.29
CA LYS A 202 -12.31 -15.43 -5.49
C LYS A 202 -12.01 -15.19 -4.02
N TYR A 203 -13.04 -14.81 -3.28
CA TYR A 203 -13.00 -14.72 -1.82
C TYR A 203 -13.82 -15.85 -1.24
N GLN A 204 -13.20 -16.71 -0.45
CA GLN A 204 -13.87 -17.82 0.20
C GLN A 204 -13.74 -17.67 1.70
N ASP A 205 -14.84 -17.53 2.45
CA ASP A 205 -14.88 -17.55 3.93
C ASP A 205 -15.63 -18.81 4.39
N GLY A 206 -14.88 -19.84 4.76
CA GLY A 206 -15.43 -21.18 5.06
C GLY A 206 -16.12 -21.81 3.84
N ASN A 207 -17.43 -22.06 3.96
CA ASN A 207 -18.25 -22.64 2.88
C ASN A 207 -18.83 -21.59 1.91
N LYS A 208 -18.72 -20.29 2.21
CA LYS A 208 -19.22 -19.24 1.34
C LYS A 208 -18.14 -18.82 0.36
N VAL A 209 -18.42 -18.98 -0.93
CA VAL A 209 -17.56 -18.53 -2.01
C VAL A 209 -18.23 -17.35 -2.69
N THR A 210 -17.55 -16.20 -2.71
CA THR A 210 -17.95 -15.01 -3.46
C THR A 210 -16.92 -14.75 -4.55
N MET A 211 -17.41 -14.62 -5.78
CA MET A 211 -16.60 -14.26 -6.94
C MET A 211 -16.76 -12.77 -7.19
N PHE A 212 -15.65 -12.07 -7.38
CA PHE A 212 -15.61 -10.66 -7.71
C PHE A 212 -14.96 -10.49 -9.09
N ASP A 213 -15.69 -9.82 -9.97
CA ASP A 213 -15.16 -9.34 -11.24
C ASP A 213 -14.38 -8.02 -11.00
N PRO A 214 -13.36 -7.71 -11.82
CA PRO A 214 -12.54 -6.51 -11.69
C PRO A 214 -13.32 -5.17 -11.79
#